data_AF-J6UC39-F1
#
_entry.id   AF-J6UC39-F1
#
_cell.length_a   1.000
_cell.length_b   1.000
_cell.length_c   1.000
_cell.angle_alpha   90.00
_cell.angle_beta   90.00
_cell.angle_gamma   90.00
#
_symmetry.space_group_name_H-M   'P 1'
#
loop_
_entity.id
_entity.type
_entity.pdbx_description
1 polymer ?
#
loop_
_entity_poly.entity_id
_entity_poly.type
_entity_poly.pdbx_seq_one_letter_code
_entity_poly.pdbx_strand_id
1 'polypeptide(L)' 'MDYGRARLLGEWRITEAAVAAMPHCDPLFQVQLSRLGNNLNQITRRLHSVNKPSPPTLEPLLQEIRALIHRAGRHDR' A
#
# COMPACT_ATOMS: atom_id res chain seq x y z
N MET A 1 -28.02 -6.93 1.74
CA MET A 1 -26.73 -7.20 1.09
C MET A 1 -26.08 -5.86 0.76
N ASP A 2 -24.82 -5.67 1.19
CA ASP A 2 -23.80 -4.78 0.61
C ASP A 2 -23.79 -3.23 0.79
N TYR A 3 -24.34 -2.66 1.86
CA TYR A 3 -24.07 -1.24 2.18
C TYR A 3 -22.79 -1.00 3.02
N GLY A 4 -22.28 -2.02 3.72
CA GLY A 4 -21.10 -1.88 4.60
C GLY A 4 -19.75 -1.91 3.87
N ARG A 5 -19.66 -2.64 2.75
CA ARG A 5 -18.40 -2.81 2.00
C ARG A 5 -18.03 -1.59 1.15
N ALA A 6 -19.03 -0.89 0.60
CA ALA A 6 -18.80 0.30 -0.20
C ALA A 6 -18.27 1.49 0.63
N ARG A 7 -18.71 1.60 1.90
CA ARG A 7 -18.28 2.69 2.78
C ARG A 7 -16.83 2.55 3.26
N LEU A 8 -16.36 1.31 3.45
CA LEU A 8 -14.96 1.05 3.80
C LEU A 8 -13.97 1.42 2.69
N LEU A 9 -14.39 1.36 1.42
CA LEU A 9 -13.56 1.75 0.28
C LEU A 9 -13.59 3.26 -0.01
N GLY A 10 -14.60 3.99 0.49
CA GLY A 10 -14.71 5.45 0.35
C GLY A 10 -13.92 6.24 1.39
N GLU A 11 -13.55 5.62 2.53
CA GLU A 11 -12.85 6.25 3.66
C GLU A 11 -11.35 5.92 3.70
N TRP A 12 -10.76 5.29 2.68
CA TRP A 12 -9.32 5.00 2.61
C TRP A 12 -8.46 6.20 2.17
N ARG A 13 -8.76 7.39 2.68
CA ARG A 13 -7.70 8.41 2.78
C ARG A 13 -6.96 8.10 4.06
N ILE A 14 -5.90 7.32 3.96
CA ILE A 14 -4.93 7.17 5.04
C ILE A 14 -4.43 8.59 5.35
N THR A 15 -4.95 9.20 6.41
CA THR A 15 -4.55 10.55 6.80
C THR A 15 -3.18 10.49 7.46
N GLU A 16 -2.35 11.50 7.24
CA GLU A 16 -1.02 11.55 7.86
C GLU A 16 -1.08 11.47 9.39
N ALA A 17 -2.17 11.94 10.00
CA ALA A 17 -2.46 11.83 11.42
C ALA A 17 -2.65 10.37 11.90
N ALA A 18 -3.34 9.54 11.12
CA ALA A 18 -3.52 8.12 11.46
C ALA A 18 -2.20 7.32 11.36
N VAL A 19 -1.32 7.72 10.44
CA VAL A 19 0.00 7.10 10.25
C VAL A 19 0.99 7.54 11.34
N ALA A 20 0.94 8.81 11.77
CA ALA A 20 1.81 9.33 12.84
C ALA A 20 1.52 8.73 14.22
N ALA A 21 0.29 8.25 14.44
CA ALA A 21 -0.12 7.61 15.69
C ALA A 21 0.18 6.11 15.76
N MET A 22 0.75 5.50 14.71
CA MET A 22 1.05 4.06 14.74
C MET A 22 2.24 3.78 15.67
N PRO A 23 2.05 2.99 16.76
CA PRO A 23 3.16 2.49 17.53
C PRO A 23 4.01 1.58 16.63
N HIS A 24 5.32 1.51 16.91
CA HIS A 24 6.36 0.80 16.14
C HIS A 24 5.79 -0.32 15.25
N CYS A 25 5.94 -0.16 13.93
CA CYS A 25 5.46 -1.14 12.96
C CYS A 25 6.05 -2.51 13.28
N ASP A 26 5.19 -3.47 13.65
CA ASP A 26 5.56 -4.86 13.86
C ASP A 26 6.45 -5.35 12.69
N PRO A 27 7.64 -5.96 12.95
CA PRO A 27 8.49 -6.53 11.91
C PRO A 27 7.73 -7.44 10.93
N LEU A 28 6.73 -8.19 11.41
CA LEU A 28 5.88 -9.01 10.56
C LEU A 28 5.04 -8.17 9.60
N PHE A 29 4.53 -7.04 10.07
CA PHE A 29 3.77 -6.09 9.25
C PHE A 29 4.65 -5.45 8.16
N GLN A 30 5.90 -5.09 8.48
CA GLN A 30 6.85 -4.57 7.49
C GLN A 30 7.18 -5.60 6.39
N VAL A 31 7.36 -6.87 6.77
CA VAL A 31 7.57 -7.99 5.82
C VAL A 31 6.34 -8.17 4.93
N GLN A 32 5.14 -8.09 5.49
CA GLN A 32 3.90 -8.21 4.72
C GLN A 32 3.72 -7.06 3.72
N LEU A 33 3.99 -5.82 4.13
CA LEU A 33 3.97 -4.66 3.22
C LEU A 33 4.99 -4.79 2.09
N SER A 34 6.19 -5.28 2.39
CA SER A 34 7.23 -5.52 1.38
C SER A 34 6.80 -6.58 0.37
N ARG A 35 6.18 -7.67 0.84
CA ARG A 35 5.61 -8.71 -0.03
C ARG A 35 4.50 -8.17 -0.93
N LEU A 36 3.62 -7.33 -0.37
CA LEU A 36 2.55 -6.68 -1.13
C LEU A 36 3.12 -5.80 -2.26
N GLY A 37 4.08 -4.93 -1.94
CA GLY A 37 4.75 -4.08 -2.95
C GLY A 37 5.44 -4.90 -4.05
N ASN A 38 6.09 -6.01 -3.70
CA ASN A 38 6.72 -6.91 -4.67
C ASN A 38 5.70 -7.56 -5.62
N ASN A 39 4.58 -8.03 -5.08
CA ASN A 39 3.51 -8.64 -5.88
C ASN A 39 2.90 -7.62 -6.85
N LEU A 40 2.63 -6.40 -6.36
CA LEU A 40 2.10 -5.33 -7.21
C LEU A 40 3.09 -4.97 -8.33
N ASN A 41 4.38 -4.87 -8.04
CA ASN A 41 5.41 -4.66 -9.07
C ASN A 41 5.46 -5.79 -10.12
N GLN A 42 5.27 -7.05 -9.70
CA GLN A 42 5.19 -8.17 -10.64
C GLN A 42 3.96 -8.06 -11.55
N ILE A 43 2.80 -7.67 -11.00
CA ILE A 43 1.58 -7.44 -11.77
C ILE A 43 1.81 -6.31 -12.78
N THR A 44 2.38 -5.18 -12.38
CA THR A 44 2.72 -4.07 -13.30
C THR A 44 3.59 -4.56 -14.45
N ARG A 45 4.66 -5.31 -14.16
CA ARG A 45 5.53 -5.88 -15.20
C ARG A 45 4.76 -6.82 -16.13
N ARG A 46 3.86 -7.64 -15.59
CA ARG A 46 3.04 -8.55 -16.38
C ARG A 46 2.08 -7.78 -17.29
N LEU A 47 1.42 -6.73 -16.79
CA LEU A 47 0.53 -5.88 -17.57
C LEU A 47 1.28 -5.24 -18.74
N HIS A 48 2.47 -4.68 -18.48
CA HIS A 48 3.33 -4.14 -19.53
C HIS A 48 3.73 -5.19 -20.56
N SER A 49 4.06 -6.42 -20.13
CA SER A 49 4.46 -7.51 -21.04
C SER A 49 3.35 -7.95 -22.01
N VAL A 50 2.08 -7.68 -21.67
CA VAL A 50 0.92 -8.00 -22.52
C VAL A 50 0.31 -6.75 -23.18
N ASN A 51 1.04 -5.63 -23.22
CA ASN A 51 0.56 -4.33 -23.73
C ASN A 51 -0.78 -3.88 -23.11
N LYS A 52 -1.03 -4.27 -21.86
CA LYS A 52 -2.18 -3.75 -21.10
C LYS A 52 -1.74 -2.53 -20.30
N PRO A 53 -2.48 -1.40 -20.38
CA PRO A 53 -2.20 -0.26 -19.54
C PRO A 53 -2.39 -0.63 -18.08
N SER A 54 -1.50 -0.12 -17.23
CA SER A 54 -1.65 -0.24 -15.79
C SER A 54 -2.86 0.59 -15.31
N PRO A 55 -3.61 0.14 -14.29
CA PRO A 55 -4.67 0.94 -13.70
C PRO A 55 -4.12 2.28 -13.19
N PRO A 56 -4.85 3.40 -13.37
CA PRO A 56 -4.36 4.73 -12.96
C PRO A 56 -4.13 4.85 -11.44
N THR A 57 -4.76 3.98 -10.65
CA THR A 57 -4.62 3.92 -9.18
C THR A 57 -3.39 3.15 -8.71
N LEU A 58 -2.69 2.44 -9.60
CA LEU A 58 -1.60 1.55 -9.22
C LEU A 58 -0.35 2.31 -8.78
N GLU A 59 0.03 3.37 -9.50
CA GLU A 59 1.20 4.19 -9.15
C GLU A 59 1.00 4.92 -7.80
N PRO A 60 -0.13 5.60 -7.55
CA PRO A 60 -0.42 6.16 -6.22
C PRO A 60 -0.33 5.11 -5.09
N LEU A 61 -0.92 3.93 -5.29
CA LEU A 61 -0.88 2.85 -4.30
C LEU A 61 0.55 2.36 -4.01
N LEU A 62 1.37 2.19 -5.06
CA LEU A 62 2.77 1.80 -4.91
C LEU A 62 3.59 2.85 -4.15
N GLN A 63 3.30 4.13 -4.38
CA GLN A 63 3.93 5.25 -3.65
C GLN A 63 3.54 5.26 -2.17
N GLU A 64 2.26 5.06 -1.84
CA GLU A 64 1.78 4.97 -0.46
C GLU A 64 2.41 3.79 0.28
N ILE A 65 2.50 2.61 -0.35
CA ILE A 65 3.16 1.43 0.24
C ILE A 65 4.64 1.71 0.51
N ARG A 66 5.37 2.34 -0.43
CA ARG A 66 6.78 2.74 -0.20
C ARG A 66 6.89 3.71 0.97
N ALA A 67 6.01 4.71 1.05
CA ALA A 67 6.01 5.69 2.14
C ALA A 67 5.80 5.01 3.51
N LEU A 68 4.90 4.03 3.59
CA LEU A 68 4.67 3.23 4.80
C LEU A 68 5.91 2.41 5.18
N ILE A 69 6.53 1.73 4.22
CA ILE A 69 7.76 0.95 4.47
C ILE A 69 8.91 1.83 4.96
N HIS A 70 9.12 3.00 4.33
CA HIS A 70 10.19 3.92 4.70
C HIS A 70 9.97 4.57 6.08
N ARG A 71 8.73 4.91 6.43
CA ARG A 71 8.40 5.47 7.75
C ARG A 71 8.59 4.42 8.85
N ALA A 72 8.19 3.17 8.61
CA ALA A 72 8.42 2.06 9.53
C ALA A 72 9.92 1.83 9.83
N GLY A 73 10.77 1.81 8.79
CA GLY A 73 12.21 1.55 8.95
C GLY A 73 13.03 2.71 9.55
N ARG A 74 12.49 3.93 9.59
CA ARG A 74 13.16 5.10 10.20
C ARG A 74 13.02 5.18 11.72
N HIS A 75 12.11 4.42 12.31
CA HIS A 75 11.84 4.46 13.74
C HIS A 75 12.61 3.41 14.56
N ASP A 76 13.41 2.59 13.88
CA ASP A 76 14.23 1.50 14.43
C ASP A 76 15.73 1.86 14.53
N ARG A 77 16.06 3.16 14.36
CA ARG A 77 17.40 3.75 14.55
C ARG A 77 17.30 4.91 15.52
#